data_AF-A0A9E6AR30-F1
#
_entry.id   AF-A0A9E6AR30-F1
#
_cell.length_a   1.000
_cell.length_b   1.000
_cell.length_c   1.000
_cell.angle_alpha   90.00
_cell.angle_beta   90.00
_cell.angle_gamma   90.00
#
_symmetry.space_group_name_H-M   'P 1'
#
loop_
_entity.id
_entity.type
_entity.pdbx_description
1 polymer ?
#
loop_
_entity_poly.entity_id
_entity_poly.type
_entity_poly.pdbx_seq_one_letter_code
_entity_poly.pdbx_strand_id
1 'polypeptide(L)'
;MGRQYRIAYQARNHAVIASTVIAGLAVTAIAESGLRPGMRTLGPDEGFGELGTSDILLLKPQTALSSAAEILSQHICDSLATLGTNGIQAYNEAAE
;
A
#
# COMPACT_ATOMS: atom_id res chain seq x y z
N MET A 1 -15.83 -15.52 -11.59
CA MET A 1 -16.95 -14.59 -11.86
C MET A 1 -16.67 -13.31 -11.10
N GLY A 2 -16.72 -12.15 -11.76
CA GLY A 2 -16.49 -10.84 -11.13
C GLY A 2 -17.78 -10.03 -11.05
N ARG A 3 -17.97 -9.30 -9.95
CA ARG A 3 -19.10 -8.38 -9.77
C ARG A 3 -18.96 -7.22 -10.75
N GLN A 4 -20.04 -6.86 -11.45
CA GLN A 4 -20.05 -5.66 -12.30
C GLN A 4 -19.84 -4.43 -11.41
N TYR A 5 -18.92 -3.55 -11.79
CA TYR A 5 -18.60 -2.33 -11.06
C TYR A 5 -18.50 -1.13 -12.01
N ARG A 6 -18.64 0.07 -11.44
CA ARG A 6 -18.36 1.34 -12.10
C ARG A 6 -17.48 2.18 -11.19
N ILE A 7 -16.68 3.07 -11.77
CA ILE A 7 -15.95 4.07 -10.98
C ILE A 7 -16.99 5.06 -10.42
N ALA A 8 -17.11 5.11 -9.09
CA ALA A 8 -17.98 6.07 -8.42
C ALA A 8 -17.36 7.47 -8.37
N TYR A 9 -16.05 7.54 -8.16
CA TYR A 9 -15.25 8.77 -8.03
C TYR A 9 -13.74 8.41 -8.06
N GLN A 10 -12.88 9.40 -8.37
CA GLN A 10 -11.41 9.27 -8.34
C GLN A 10 -10.79 10.39 -7.51
N ALA A 11 -9.92 10.03 -6.55
CA ALA A 11 -9.20 10.97 -5.69
C ALA A 11 -7.68 10.73 -5.76
N ARG A 12 -6.90 11.80 -5.55
CA ARG A 12 -5.46 11.73 -5.26
C ARG A 12 -5.13 11.88 -3.77
N ASN A 13 -6.12 11.69 -2.91
CA ASN A 13 -5.98 11.81 -1.47
C ASN A 13 -6.69 10.65 -0.77
N HIS A 14 -5.93 9.88 0.02
CA HIS A 14 -6.43 8.74 0.77
C HIS A 14 -7.54 9.11 1.76
N ALA A 15 -7.50 10.30 2.37
CA ALA A 15 -8.53 10.74 3.31
C ALA A 15 -9.91 10.83 2.65
N VAL A 16 -9.97 11.31 1.40
CA VAL A 16 -11.24 11.42 0.65
C VAL A 16 -11.78 10.03 0.33
N ILE A 17 -10.94 9.14 -0.19
CA ILE A 17 -11.30 7.74 -0.48
C ILE A 17 -11.84 7.07 0.79
N ALA A 18 -11.12 7.22 1.90
CA ALA A 18 -11.50 6.63 3.18
C ALA A 18 -12.85 7.13 3.69
N SER A 19 -13.09 8.44 3.65
CA SER A 19 -14.37 9.04 4.05
C SER A 19 -15.53 8.55 3.18
N THR A 20 -15.34 8.37 1.87
CA THR A 20 -16.37 7.84 0.97
C THR A 20 -16.74 6.39 1.33
N VAL A 21 -15.76 5.56 1.68
CA VAL A 21 -16.00 4.17 2.12
C VAL A 21 -16.71 4.13 3.47
N ILE A 22 -16.25 4.91 4.45
CA ILE A 22 -16.87 4.99 5.78
C ILE A 22 -18.32 5.48 5.69
N ALA A 23 -18.63 6.40 4.77
CA ALA A 23 -19.98 6.87 4.52
C ALA A 23 -20.88 5.83 3.80
N GLY A 24 -20.36 4.65 3.45
CA GLY A 24 -21.11 3.60 2.76
C GLY A 24 -21.40 3.90 1.29
N LEU A 25 -20.70 4.87 0.69
CA LEU A 25 -20.97 5.32 -0.69
C LEU A 25 -20.24 4.48 -1.75
N ALA A 26 -19.12 3.86 -1.39
CA ALA A 26 -18.29 3.07 -2.29
C ALA A 26 -17.45 2.02 -1.55
N VAL A 27 -16.81 1.15 -2.32
CA VAL A 27 -15.73 0.25 -1.88
C VAL A 27 -14.45 0.61 -2.62
N THR A 28 -13.28 0.27 -2.06
CA THR A 28 -11.98 0.60 -2.66
C THR A 28 -10.98 -0.54 -2.46
N ALA A 29 -9.95 -0.58 -3.30
CA ALA A 29 -8.72 -1.32 -3.03
C ALA A 29 -7.71 -0.38 -2.37
N ILE A 30 -7.15 -0.78 -1.22
CA ILE A 30 -6.09 -0.07 -0.49
C ILE A 30 -5.19 -1.10 0.21
N ALA A 31 -3.96 -0.69 0.53
CA ALA A 31 -3.10 -1.48 1.41
C ALA A 31 -3.73 -1.62 2.81
N GLU A 32 -3.48 -2.75 3.48
CA GLU A 32 -4.04 -3.04 4.80
C GLU A 32 -3.66 -2.00 5.86
N SER A 33 -2.45 -1.45 5.79
CA SER A 33 -1.97 -0.35 6.64
C SER A 33 -2.79 0.95 6.49
N GLY A 34 -3.60 1.08 5.44
CA GLY A 34 -4.50 2.19 5.20
C GLY A 34 -5.90 2.03 5.82
N LEU A 35 -6.23 0.87 6.39
CA LEU A 35 -7.55 0.63 6.97
C LEU A 35 -7.82 1.59 8.13
N ARG A 36 -9.04 2.12 8.18
CA ARG A 36 -9.52 3.00 9.26
C ARG A 36 -10.63 2.33 10.04
N PRO A 37 -10.83 2.69 11.33
CA PRO A 37 -11.99 2.25 12.08
C PRO A 37 -13.30 2.52 11.32
N GLY A 38 -14.20 1.55 11.30
CA GLY A 38 -15.45 1.59 10.54
C GLY A 38 -15.35 1.01 9.13
N MET A 39 -14.15 0.69 8.64
CA MET A 39 -13.96 -0.10 7.43
C MET A 39 -13.98 -1.59 7.73
N ARG A 40 -14.27 -2.41 6.71
CA ARG A 40 -14.09 -3.86 6.73
C ARG A 40 -13.53 -4.35 5.41
N THR A 41 -12.80 -5.44 5.45
CA THR A 41 -12.29 -6.13 4.26
C THR A 41 -13.42 -6.91 3.57
N LEU A 42 -13.39 -6.96 2.24
CA LEU A 42 -14.30 -7.73 1.40
C LEU A 42 -13.52 -8.86 0.72
N GLY A 43 -14.12 -10.04 0.59
CA GLY A 43 -13.44 -11.23 0.05
C GLY A 43 -14.19 -11.95 -1.08
N PRO A 44 -13.66 -13.12 -1.51
CA PRO A 44 -14.21 -13.92 -2.61
C PRO A 44 -15.68 -14.31 -2.42
N ASP A 45 -16.09 -14.61 -1.18
CA ASP A 45 -17.48 -14.95 -0.84
C ASP A 45 -18.47 -13.82 -1.13
N GLU A 46 -17.98 -12.58 -1.22
CA GLU A 46 -18.76 -11.38 -1.53
C GLU A 46 -18.63 -10.95 -3.01
N GLY A 47 -17.94 -11.76 -3.82
CA GLY A 47 -17.69 -11.52 -5.23
C GLY A 47 -16.51 -10.59 -5.53
N PHE A 48 -15.62 -10.37 -4.56
CA PHE A 48 -14.39 -9.59 -4.71
C PHE A 48 -13.18 -10.51 -4.74
N GLY A 49 -12.35 -10.41 -5.78
CA GLY A 49 -11.10 -11.19 -5.85
C GLY A 49 -10.09 -10.73 -4.79
N GLU A 50 -9.10 -11.58 -4.53
CA GLU A 50 -7.98 -11.21 -3.66
C GLU A 50 -7.16 -10.07 -4.29
N LEU A 51 -6.73 -9.13 -3.44
CA LEU A 51 -5.82 -8.07 -3.84
C LEU A 51 -4.38 -8.60 -3.83
N GLY A 52 -3.57 -8.13 -4.78
CA GLY A 52 -2.13 -8.42 -4.80
C GLY A 52 -1.38 -7.72 -3.66
N THR A 53 -0.06 -7.92 -3.63
CA THR A 53 0.82 -7.24 -2.68
C THR A 53 1.01 -5.77 -3.03
N SER A 54 1.26 -4.94 -2.01
CA SER A 54 1.65 -3.54 -2.18
C SER A 54 3.08 -3.37 -1.68
N ASP A 55 4.00 -3.16 -2.62
CA ASP A 55 5.42 -3.03 -2.31
C ASP A 55 5.79 -1.57 -2.07
N ILE A 56 6.66 -1.34 -1.08
CA ILE A 56 7.22 -0.02 -0.77
C ILE A 56 8.69 -0.04 -1.12
N LEU A 57 9.11 0.90 -1.97
CA LEU A 57 10.50 1.02 -2.41
C LEU A 57 11.14 2.29 -1.83
N LEU A 58 12.35 2.12 -1.26
CA LEU A 58 13.20 3.23 -0.87
C LEU A 58 14.27 3.47 -1.92
N LEU A 59 14.09 4.50 -2.73
CA LEU A 59 15.06 4.89 -3.76
C LEU A 59 16.25 5.62 -3.12
N LYS A 60 17.46 5.14 -3.41
CA LYS A 60 18.71 5.79 -3.01
C LYS A 60 19.37 6.42 -4.24
N PRO A 61 19.96 7.62 -4.10
CA PRO A 61 20.70 8.22 -5.20
C PRO A 61 21.93 7.38 -5.54
N GLN A 62 22.42 7.49 -6.77
CA GLN A 62 23.68 6.86 -7.19
C GLN A 62 24.92 7.49 -6.53
N THR A 63 24.77 8.68 -5.96
CA THR A 63 25.82 9.37 -5.20
C THR A 63 25.88 8.87 -3.76
N ALA A 64 27.06 8.96 -3.14
CA ALA A 64 27.23 8.65 -1.73
C ALA A 64 26.25 9.44 -0.85
N LEU A 65 25.59 8.74 0.07
CA LEU A 65 24.75 9.35 1.09
C LEU A 65 25.62 9.91 2.23
N SER A 66 25.07 10.87 2.97
CA SER A 66 25.65 11.25 4.26
C SER A 66 25.39 10.15 5.29
N SER A 67 26.20 10.09 6.35
CA SER A 67 26.02 9.14 7.45
C SER A 67 24.61 9.21 8.07
N ALA A 68 24.07 10.42 8.23
CA ALA A 68 22.71 10.62 8.73
C ALA A 68 21.65 10.04 7.78
N ALA A 69 21.81 10.22 6.47
CA ALA A 69 20.88 9.67 5.48
C ALA A 69 20.95 8.14 5.39
N GLU A 70 22.15 7.56 5.56
CA GLU A 70 22.31 6.11 5.64
C GLU A 70 21.58 5.52 6.85
N ILE A 71 21.78 6.10 8.03
CA ILE A 71 21.11 5.68 9.27
C ILE A 71 19.59 5.80 9.14
N LEU A 72 19.10 6.91 8.58
CA LEU A 72 17.66 7.08 8.34
C LEU A 72 17.13 6.03 7.37
N SER A 73 17.86 5.75 6.29
CA SER A 73 17.46 4.73 5.31
C SER A 73 17.33 3.35 5.95
N GLN A 74 18.27 2.99 6.83
CA GLN A 74 18.25 1.72 7.55
C GLN A 74 17.06 1.68 8.52
N HIS A 75 16.87 2.75 9.30
CA HIS A 75 15.76 2.84 10.24
C HIS A 75 14.38 2.73 9.55
N ILE A 76 14.21 3.34 8.37
CA ILE A 76 12.98 3.22 7.57
C ILE A 76 12.75 1.75 7.18
N CYS A 77 13.78 1.08 6.66
CA CYS A 77 13.70 -0.32 6.28
C CYS A 77 13.35 -1.22 7.48
N ASP A 78 14.04 -1.05 8.61
CA ASP A 78 13.81 -1.85 9.81
C ASP A 78 12.40 -1.67 10.37
N SER A 79 11.91 -0.42 10.38
CA SER A 79 10.54 -0.10 10.83
C SER A 79 9.48 -0.75 9.95
N LEU A 80 9.69 -0.78 8.63
CA LEU A 80 8.76 -1.37 7.67
C LEU A 80 8.85 -2.91 7.64
N ALA A 81 10.02 -3.49 7.88
CA ALA A 81 10.20 -4.95 7.97
C ALA A 81 9.36 -5.57 9.08
N THR A 82 9.14 -4.82 10.17
CA THR A 82 8.29 -5.25 11.28
C THR A 82 6.81 -5.38 10.87
N LEU A 83 6.40 -4.74 9.76
CA LEU A 83 5.01 -4.70 9.29
C LEU A 83 4.70 -5.73 8.20
N GLY A 84 5.69 -6.43 7.62
CA GLY A 84 5.50 -7.33 6.48
C GLY A 84 6.09 -8.73 6.71
N THR A 85 5.37 -9.77 6.27
CA THR A 85 5.83 -11.19 6.35
C THR A 85 6.92 -11.53 5.32
N ASN A 86 7.16 -10.64 4.35
CA ASN A 86 8.24 -10.76 3.37
C ASN A 86 9.35 -9.77 3.71
N GLY A 87 10.53 -10.27 4.07
CA GLY A 87 11.66 -9.46 4.55
C GLY A 87 12.15 -8.41 3.55
N ILE A 88 12.96 -7.47 4.03
CA ILE A 88 13.59 -6.42 3.23
C ILE A 88 14.36 -7.08 2.07
N GLN A 89 13.93 -6.83 0.85
CA GLN A 89 14.64 -7.27 -0.35
C GLN A 89 15.34 -6.08 -1.00
N ALA A 90 16.63 -6.23 -1.32
CA ALA A 90 17.32 -5.28 -2.16
C ALA A 90 16.68 -5.32 -3.55
N TYR A 91 16.06 -4.21 -3.96
CA TYR A 91 15.64 -4.03 -5.35
C TYR A 91 16.90 -3.82 -6.18
N ASN A 92 17.37 -4.88 -6.84
CA ASN A 92 18.40 -4.76 -7.86
C ASN A 92 17.70 -4.46 -9.18
N GLU A 93 17.98 -3.29 -9.78
CA GLU A 93 17.66 -3.02 -11.19
C GLU A 93 18.38 -4.06 -12.05
N ALA A 94 17.65 -5.14 -12.36
CA ALA A 94 17.98 -6.08 -13.42
C ALA A 94 16.68 -6.43 -14.16
N ALA A 95 15.97 -5.41 -14.64
CA ALA A 95 14.89 -5.57 -15.62
C ALA A 95 14.61 -4.22 -16.31
N GLU A 96 15.13 -4.12 -17.53
CA GLU A 96 14.82 -3.19 -18.65
C GLU A 96 14.78 -1.67 -18.43
#